data_AF-A0A386ZKQ7-F1
#
_entry.id   AF-A0A386ZKQ7-F1
#
_cell.length_a   1.000
_cell.length_b   1.000
_cell.length_c   1.000
_cell.angle_alpha   90.00
_cell.angle_beta   90.00
_cell.angle_gamma   90.00
#
_symmetry.space_group_name_H-M   'P 1'
#
loop_
_entity.id
_entity.type
_entity.pdbx_description
1 polymer ?
#
loop_
_entity_poly.entity_id
_entity_poly.type
_entity_poly.pdbx_seq_one_letter_code
_entity_poly.pdbx_strand_id
1 'polypeptide(L)'
;MGWKWVSRTVLALVGMAVLAVVVAVEFTPIGGRVASWASGESWNALQPAERATVLGQIRLVTVQIAAALGAASALIYTGRTYHLARRGQVTDRFTKSLERLSSDKSYARIGGVLALERIVKDSPDQGEHAARVLNAFVLEHAPKIKPGGLERAGLPTVPSAEVGEALRVLLRSIPATAPSGRPRVDLSGRHLAGARLERSDLRSADLTKAYLAGSSFAGATVAGADFAGADLSGTDFTSAKGLLAAQLEPAASLKDCALPQALMANDTIARRVAGEHGV
;
A
#
# COMPACT_ATOMS: atom_id res chain seq x y z
N MET A 1 -2.54 1.45 27.07
CA MET A 1 -3.98 1.11 27.17
C MET A 1 -4.86 2.21 27.80
N GLY A 2 -4.33 3.33 28.33
CA GLY A 2 -5.10 4.29 29.16
C GLY A 2 -5.72 5.53 28.49
N TRP A 3 -5.28 5.98 27.30
CA TRP A 3 -5.74 7.27 26.73
C TRP A 3 -7.19 7.27 26.23
N LYS A 4 -7.67 6.14 25.68
CA LYS A 4 -9.04 6.06 25.14
C LYS A 4 -10.11 6.12 26.24
N TRP A 5 -9.83 5.58 27.43
CA TRP A 5 -10.76 5.57 28.56
C TRP A 5 -10.90 6.95 29.21
N VAL A 6 -9.79 7.65 29.42
CA VAL A 6 -9.79 9.02 29.96
C VAL A 6 -10.58 9.98 29.06
N SER A 7 -10.51 9.81 27.73
CA SER A 7 -11.28 10.69 26.82
C SER A 7 -12.79 10.48 26.91
N ARG A 8 -13.27 9.26 27.18
CA ARG A 8 -14.72 8.94 27.20
C ARG A 8 -15.37 9.42 28.49
N THR A 9 -14.69 9.26 29.62
CA THR A 9 -15.18 9.75 30.92
C THR A 9 -15.19 11.28 30.97
N VAL A 10 -14.16 11.94 30.45
CA VAL A 10 -14.12 13.41 30.37
C VAL A 10 -15.23 13.93 29.46
N LEU A 11 -15.48 13.31 28.30
CA LEU A 11 -16.57 13.73 27.40
C LEU A 11 -17.95 13.58 28.06
N ALA A 12 -18.16 12.51 28.82
CA ALA A 12 -19.41 12.25 29.53
C ALA A 12 -19.65 13.28 30.66
N LEU A 13 -18.60 13.61 31.41
CA LEU A 13 -18.67 14.64 32.47
C LEU A 13 -18.95 16.03 31.89
N VAL A 14 -18.30 16.39 30.78
CA VAL A 14 -18.57 17.65 30.08
C VAL A 14 -20.00 17.68 29.55
N GLY A 15 -20.49 16.58 28.96
CA GLY A 15 -21.87 16.47 28.50
C GLY A 15 -22.89 16.62 29.63
N MET A 16 -22.66 15.98 30.78
CA MET A 16 -23.52 16.14 31.97
C MET A 16 -23.47 17.56 32.53
N ALA A 17 -22.31 18.21 32.55
CA ALA A 17 -22.18 19.60 33.01
C ALA A 17 -22.96 20.56 32.10
N VAL A 18 -22.88 20.40 30.77
CA VAL A 18 -23.66 21.19 29.81
C VAL A 18 -25.16 20.97 30.02
N LEU A 19 -25.60 19.72 30.20
CA LEU A 19 -27.00 19.41 30.46
C LEU A 19 -27.49 20.05 31.77
N ALA A 20 -26.68 20.00 32.83
CA ALA A 20 -27.00 20.60 34.12
C ALA A 20 -27.12 22.14 34.03
N VAL A 21 -26.25 22.80 33.24
CA VAL A 21 -26.35 24.24 32.99
C VAL A 21 -27.63 24.59 32.23
N VAL A 22 -27.99 23.82 31.20
CA VAL A 22 -29.25 24.03 30.46
C VAL A 22 -30.45 23.88 31.40
N VAL A 23 -30.50 22.80 32.19
CA VAL A 23 -31.58 22.59 33.16
C VAL A 23 -31.65 23.72 34.19
N ALA A 24 -30.49 24.19 34.69
CA ALA A 24 -30.42 25.29 35.63
C ALA A 24 -30.95 26.61 35.04
N VAL A 25 -30.59 26.95 33.81
CA VAL A 25 -31.05 28.18 33.14
C VAL A 25 -32.55 28.12 32.79
N GLU A 26 -33.04 26.94 32.39
CA GLU A 26 -34.44 26.74 32.01
C GLU A 26 -35.40 26.72 33.21
N PHE A 27 -35.07 25.92 34.24
CA PHE A 27 -36.03 25.53 35.29
C PHE A 27 -35.80 26.21 36.64
N THR A 28 -34.84 27.12 36.76
CA THR A 28 -34.53 27.79 38.04
C THR A 28 -34.50 29.32 37.90
N PRO A 29 -34.62 30.09 39.00
CA PRO A 29 -34.59 31.56 38.96
C PRO A 29 -33.23 32.16 38.58
N ILE A 30 -32.23 31.32 38.25
CA ILE A 30 -30.90 31.75 37.81
C ILE A 30 -30.97 32.61 36.54
N GLY A 31 -31.98 32.43 35.69
CA GLY A 31 -32.19 33.26 34.49
C GLY A 31 -32.24 34.77 34.78
N GLY A 32 -32.77 35.18 35.95
CA GLY A 32 -32.77 36.59 36.35
C GLY A 32 -31.38 37.14 36.69
N ARG A 33 -30.48 36.30 37.22
CA ARG A 33 -29.07 36.67 37.47
C ARG A 33 -28.27 36.76 36.18
N VAL A 34 -28.52 35.84 35.24
CA VAL A 34 -27.91 35.86 33.91
C VAL A 34 -28.36 37.09 33.14
N ALA A 35 -29.65 37.44 33.22
CA ALA A 35 -30.19 38.66 32.64
C ALA A 35 -29.53 39.92 33.23
N SER A 36 -29.46 40.04 34.57
CA SER A 36 -28.82 41.22 35.20
C SER A 36 -27.33 41.34 34.89
N TRP A 37 -26.64 40.21 34.68
CA TRP A 37 -25.24 40.20 34.26
C TRP A 37 -25.08 40.64 32.79
N ALA A 38 -25.98 40.19 31.92
CA ALA A 38 -25.92 40.49 30.48
C ALA A 38 -26.39 41.91 30.13
N SER A 39 -27.41 42.44 30.81
CA SER A 39 -27.98 43.78 30.52
C SER A 39 -27.38 44.90 31.38
N GLY A 40 -26.70 44.57 32.49
CA GLY A 40 -26.18 45.56 33.44
C GLY A 40 -27.25 46.26 34.30
N GLU A 41 -28.52 45.95 34.07
CA GLU A 41 -29.67 46.54 34.74
C GLU A 41 -30.18 45.60 35.84
N SER A 42 -30.63 46.16 36.97
CA SER A 42 -31.10 45.31 38.07
C SER A 42 -32.39 44.59 37.66
N TRP A 43 -32.41 43.26 37.73
CA TRP A 43 -33.57 42.41 37.41
C TRP A 43 -34.88 42.88 38.07
N ASN A 44 -34.77 43.48 39.25
CA ASN A 44 -35.89 43.98 40.04
C ASN A 44 -36.44 45.34 39.57
N ALA A 45 -35.75 46.05 38.67
CA ALA A 45 -36.20 47.31 38.09
C ALA A 45 -37.12 47.12 36.87
N LEU A 46 -37.04 45.98 36.18
CA LEU A 46 -37.86 45.68 34.99
C LEU A 46 -39.32 45.43 35.35
N GLN A 47 -40.25 45.78 34.46
CA GLN A 47 -41.66 45.43 34.63
C GLN A 47 -41.90 43.91 34.52
N PRO A 48 -42.94 43.34 35.15
CA PRO A 48 -43.21 41.89 35.11
C PRO A 48 -43.32 41.32 33.69
N ALA A 49 -43.89 42.08 32.75
CA ALA A 49 -44.02 41.67 31.35
C ALA A 49 -42.66 41.60 30.63
N GLU A 50 -41.79 42.59 30.85
CA GLU A 50 -40.44 42.64 30.24
C GLU A 50 -39.55 41.49 30.74
N ARG A 51 -39.65 41.16 32.03
CA ARG A 51 -38.94 40.01 32.63
C ARG A 51 -39.31 38.69 31.96
N ALA A 52 -40.60 38.50 31.66
CA ALA A 52 -41.07 37.29 30.98
C ALA A 52 -40.49 37.17 29.56
N THR A 53 -40.44 38.28 28.81
CA THR A 53 -39.84 38.32 27.47
C THR A 53 -38.34 38.04 27.49
N VAL A 54 -37.59 38.68 28.40
CA VAL A 54 -36.14 38.46 28.54
C VAL A 54 -35.83 37.01 28.93
N LEU A 55 -36.57 36.43 29.89
CA LEU A 55 -36.41 35.01 30.24
C LEU A 55 -36.72 34.09 29.06
N GLY A 56 -37.77 34.37 28.28
CA GLY A 56 -38.09 33.61 27.09
C GLY A 56 -36.97 33.62 26.05
N GLN A 57 -36.35 34.78 25.81
CA GLN A 57 -35.22 34.91 24.89
C GLN A 57 -33.96 34.20 25.41
N ILE A 58 -33.62 34.35 26.68
CA ILE A 58 -32.45 33.67 27.28
C ILE A 58 -32.60 32.16 27.19
N ARG A 59 -33.79 31.62 27.49
CA ARG A 59 -34.10 30.21 27.35
C ARG A 59 -33.97 29.72 25.91
N LEU A 60 -34.58 30.45 24.96
CA LEU A 60 -34.49 30.12 23.54
C LEU A 60 -33.03 30.09 23.05
N VAL A 61 -32.22 31.11 23.38
CA VAL A 61 -30.80 31.17 23.02
C VAL A 61 -30.02 30.03 23.67
N THR A 62 -30.34 29.69 24.93
CA THR A 62 -29.69 28.58 25.65
C THR A 62 -29.96 27.24 24.97
N VAL A 63 -31.22 26.97 24.60
CA VAL A 63 -31.60 25.77 23.85
C VAL A 63 -30.91 25.75 22.48
N GLN A 64 -30.85 26.88 21.77
CA GLN A 64 -30.19 26.96 20.46
C GLN A 64 -28.68 26.71 20.54
N ILE A 65 -28.00 27.27 21.54
CA ILE A 65 -26.56 27.02 21.78
C ILE A 65 -26.33 25.55 22.13
N ALA A 66 -27.15 24.97 23.02
CA ALA A 66 -27.05 23.57 23.38
C ALA A 66 -27.28 22.65 22.17
N ALA A 67 -28.29 22.94 21.34
CA ALA A 67 -28.55 22.23 20.10
C ALA A 67 -27.39 22.34 19.11
N ALA A 68 -26.83 23.54 18.93
CA ALA A 68 -25.68 23.78 18.05
C ALA A 68 -24.43 23.01 18.51
N LEU A 69 -24.14 23.02 19.82
CA LEU A 69 -23.02 22.26 20.39
C LEU A 69 -23.22 20.75 20.25
N GLY A 70 -24.45 20.27 20.45
CA GLY A 70 -24.82 18.87 20.21
C GLY A 70 -24.60 18.46 18.75
N ALA A 71 -25.07 19.28 17.81
CA ALA A 71 -24.90 19.06 16.38
C ALA A 71 -23.41 19.08 15.97
N ALA A 72 -22.63 20.05 16.45
CA ALA A 72 -21.19 20.12 16.19
C ALA A 72 -20.45 18.89 16.73
N SER A 73 -20.79 18.44 17.95
CA SER A 73 -20.22 17.24 18.56
C SER A 73 -20.55 15.98 17.76
N ALA A 74 -21.79 15.85 17.29
CA ALA A 74 -22.23 14.74 16.44
C ALA A 74 -21.51 14.72 15.09
N LEU A 75 -21.27 15.88 14.47
CA LEU A 75 -20.49 16.00 13.22
C LEU A 75 -19.02 15.62 13.44
N ILE A 76 -18.39 16.11 14.52
CA ILE A 76 -17.01 15.74 14.87
C ILE A 76 -16.89 14.24 15.13
N TYR A 77 -17.83 13.67 15.90
CA TYR A 77 -17.88 12.24 16.17
C TYR A 77 -18.04 11.45 14.88
N THR A 78 -18.99 11.82 14.02
CA THR A 78 -19.22 11.16 12.72
C THR A 78 -17.99 11.23 11.83
N GLY A 79 -17.34 12.40 11.71
CA GLY A 79 -16.11 12.57 10.95
C GLY A 79 -14.96 11.69 11.47
N ARG A 80 -14.75 11.67 12.79
CA ARG A 80 -13.74 10.79 13.42
C ARG A 80 -14.03 9.31 13.18
N THR A 81 -15.30 8.92 13.28
CA THR A 81 -15.72 7.52 13.10
C THR A 81 -15.55 7.09 11.65
N TYR A 82 -15.88 7.97 10.70
CA TYR A 82 -15.68 7.73 9.27
C TYR A 82 -14.19 7.55 8.93
N HIS A 83 -13.31 8.42 9.44
CA HIS A 83 -11.87 8.28 9.23
C HIS A 83 -11.32 6.98 9.84
N LEU A 84 -11.81 6.57 11.00
CA LEU A 84 -11.39 5.33 11.66
C LEU A 84 -11.88 4.09 10.89
N ALA A 85 -13.13 4.10 10.45
CA ALA A 85 -13.71 3.02 9.63
C ALA A 85 -12.96 2.86 8.30
N ARG A 86 -12.58 3.96 7.64
CA ARG A 86 -11.84 3.93 6.38
C ARG A 86 -10.46 3.29 6.52
N ARG A 87 -9.72 3.56 7.61
CA ARG A 87 -8.43 2.91 7.89
C ARG A 87 -8.58 1.40 8.18
N GLY A 88 -9.64 1.03 8.91
CA GLY A 88 -9.92 -0.38 9.22
C GLY A 88 -10.19 -1.23 7.98
N GLN A 89 -10.86 -0.68 6.97
CA GLN A 89 -11.18 -1.40 5.74
C GLN A 89 -9.95 -1.80 4.92
N VAL A 90 -8.91 -0.95 4.88
CA VAL A 90 -7.66 -1.29 4.16
C VAL A 90 -6.95 -2.44 4.85
N THR A 91 -6.86 -2.39 6.18
CA THR A 91 -6.23 -3.47 6.97
C THR A 91 -6.99 -4.78 6.79
N ASP A 92 -8.32 -4.75 6.89
CA ASP A 92 -9.17 -5.94 6.71
C ASP A 92 -9.04 -6.54 5.29
N ARG A 93 -9.05 -5.71 4.24
CA ARG A 93 -8.81 -6.18 2.86
C ARG A 93 -7.42 -6.77 2.69
N PHE A 94 -6.41 -6.18 3.33
CA PHE A 94 -5.03 -6.68 3.29
C PHE A 94 -4.94 -8.05 3.96
N THR A 95 -5.46 -8.19 5.19
CA THR A 95 -5.51 -9.48 5.91
C THR A 95 -6.24 -10.55 5.10
N LYS A 96 -7.42 -10.26 4.53
CA LYS A 96 -8.15 -11.20 3.66
C LYS A 96 -7.38 -11.59 2.40
N SER A 97 -6.53 -10.69 1.89
CA SER A 97 -5.67 -11.01 0.75
C SER A 97 -4.55 -11.97 1.16
N LEU A 98 -3.97 -11.79 2.34
CA LEU A 98 -2.97 -12.70 2.91
C LEU A 98 -3.54 -14.10 3.17
N GLU A 99 -4.74 -14.19 3.75
CA GLU A 99 -5.44 -15.47 3.97
C GLU A 99 -5.68 -16.25 2.67
N ARG A 100 -5.93 -15.54 1.57
CA ARG A 100 -6.08 -16.14 0.24
C ARG A 100 -4.74 -16.60 -0.33
N LEU A 101 -3.67 -15.85 -0.11
CA LEU A 101 -2.31 -16.22 -0.51
C LEU A 101 -1.81 -17.47 0.20
N SER A 102 -2.24 -17.71 1.44
CA SER A 102 -1.91 -18.93 2.19
C SER A 102 -2.78 -20.14 1.82
N SER A 103 -3.67 -20.01 0.84
CA SER A 103 -4.52 -21.13 0.42
C SER A 103 -3.75 -22.15 -0.40
N ASP A 104 -4.04 -23.44 -0.20
CA ASP A 104 -3.51 -24.52 -1.06
C ASP A 104 -4.03 -24.46 -2.50
N LYS A 105 -5.11 -23.71 -2.75
CA LYS A 105 -5.76 -23.61 -4.06
C LYS A 105 -5.14 -22.49 -4.89
N SER A 106 -4.58 -22.82 -6.05
CA SER A 106 -3.91 -21.85 -6.94
C SER A 106 -4.80 -20.67 -7.33
N TYR A 107 -6.08 -20.89 -7.67
CA TYR A 107 -7.01 -19.79 -8.00
C TYR A 107 -7.23 -18.82 -6.83
N ALA A 108 -7.20 -19.32 -5.59
CA ALA A 108 -7.36 -18.49 -4.40
C ALA A 108 -6.13 -17.62 -4.20
N ARG A 109 -4.92 -18.17 -4.40
CA ARG A 109 -3.66 -17.42 -4.37
C ARG A 109 -3.63 -16.32 -5.42
N ILE A 110 -4.01 -16.62 -6.67
CA ILE A 110 -4.15 -15.60 -7.73
C ILE A 110 -5.14 -14.50 -7.30
N GLY A 111 -6.29 -14.88 -6.73
CA GLY A 111 -7.26 -13.94 -6.18
C GLY A 111 -6.71 -13.06 -5.04
N GLY A 112 -5.78 -13.58 -4.24
CA GLY A 112 -5.04 -12.83 -3.22
C GLY A 112 -4.07 -11.82 -3.83
N VAL A 113 -3.30 -12.22 -4.85
CA VAL A 113 -2.38 -11.34 -5.60
C VAL A 113 -3.15 -10.17 -6.24
N LEU A 114 -4.27 -10.45 -6.91
CA LEU A 114 -5.09 -9.41 -7.56
C LEU A 114 -5.77 -8.49 -6.53
N ALA A 115 -6.14 -9.02 -5.37
CA ALA A 115 -6.67 -8.21 -4.27
C ALA A 115 -5.61 -7.23 -3.73
N LEU A 116 -4.35 -7.68 -3.57
CA LEU A 116 -3.23 -6.80 -3.22
C LEU A 116 -3.01 -5.71 -4.27
N GLU A 117 -3.07 -6.06 -5.57
CA GLU A 117 -2.99 -5.08 -6.65
C GLU A 117 -4.06 -3.98 -6.50
N ARG A 118 -5.30 -4.39 -6.20
CA ARG A 118 -6.41 -3.45 -5.99
C ARG A 118 -6.18 -2.57 -4.75
N ILE A 119 -5.68 -3.13 -3.65
CA ILE A 119 -5.37 -2.38 -2.43
C ILE A 119 -4.31 -1.33 -2.71
N VAL A 120 -3.23 -1.66 -3.43
CA VAL A 120 -2.18 -0.70 -3.79
C VAL A 120 -2.71 0.42 -4.67
N LYS A 121 -3.62 0.11 -5.62
CA LYS A 121 -4.28 1.14 -6.45
C LYS A 121 -5.16 2.09 -5.62
N ASP A 122 -5.90 1.55 -4.66
CA ASP A 122 -6.78 2.34 -3.79
C ASP A 122 -6.01 3.07 -2.67
N SER A 123 -4.83 2.57 -2.27
CA SER A 123 -4.00 3.07 -1.17
C SER A 123 -2.50 2.90 -1.50
N PRO A 124 -1.90 3.83 -2.26
CA PRO A 124 -0.51 3.72 -2.73
C PRO A 124 0.55 3.61 -1.63
N ASP A 125 0.24 4.12 -0.44
CA ASP A 125 1.06 4.01 0.78
C ASP A 125 1.28 2.56 1.23
N GLN A 126 0.41 1.63 0.83
CA GLN A 126 0.55 0.20 1.11
C GLN A 126 1.43 -0.54 0.09
N GLY A 127 1.89 0.15 -0.96
CA GLY A 127 2.69 -0.43 -2.05
C GLY A 127 3.93 -1.18 -1.55
N GLU A 128 4.62 -0.65 -0.55
CA GLU A 128 5.82 -1.28 0.00
C GLU A 128 5.51 -2.60 0.73
N HIS A 129 4.46 -2.62 1.55
CA HIS A 129 4.03 -3.84 2.26
C HIS A 129 3.58 -4.91 1.28
N ALA A 130 2.79 -4.53 0.27
CA ALA A 130 2.35 -5.44 -0.78
C ALA A 130 3.55 -5.99 -1.58
N ALA A 131 4.55 -5.15 -1.90
CA ALA A 131 5.75 -5.60 -2.61
C ALA A 131 6.52 -6.67 -1.83
N ARG A 132 6.72 -6.45 -0.52
CA ARG A 132 7.44 -7.40 0.33
C ARG A 132 6.73 -8.75 0.39
N VAL A 133 5.40 -8.72 0.55
CA VAL A 133 4.56 -9.93 0.56
C VAL A 133 4.62 -10.66 -0.78
N LEU A 134 4.48 -9.94 -1.89
CA LEU A 134 4.53 -10.54 -3.23
C LEU A 134 5.92 -11.09 -3.57
N ASN A 135 6.99 -10.41 -3.15
CA ASN A 135 8.35 -10.93 -3.34
C ASN A 135 8.58 -12.21 -2.52
N ALA A 136 8.16 -12.22 -1.25
CA ALA A 136 8.21 -13.42 -0.41
C ALA A 136 7.40 -14.57 -1.02
N PHE A 137 6.19 -14.28 -1.53
CA PHE A 137 5.34 -15.24 -2.22
C PHE A 137 6.04 -15.86 -3.44
N VAL A 138 6.68 -15.05 -4.28
CA VAL A 138 7.47 -15.53 -5.41
C VAL A 138 8.64 -16.39 -4.93
N LEU A 139 9.37 -15.97 -3.89
CA LEU A 139 10.50 -16.73 -3.35
C LEU A 139 10.10 -18.08 -2.74
N GLU A 140 8.86 -18.20 -2.25
CA GLU A 140 8.30 -19.43 -1.70
C GLU A 140 7.81 -20.39 -2.79
N HIS A 141 7.18 -19.87 -3.85
CA HIS A 141 6.53 -20.68 -4.88
C HIS A 141 7.37 -20.89 -6.15
N ALA A 142 8.43 -20.11 -6.36
CA ALA A 142 9.37 -20.31 -7.46
C ALA A 142 10.46 -21.32 -7.07
N PRO A 143 10.70 -22.39 -7.86
CA PRO A 143 11.70 -23.40 -7.56
C PRO A 143 13.10 -22.80 -7.38
N LYS A 144 13.86 -23.33 -6.41
CA LYS A 144 15.26 -22.97 -6.18
C LYS A 144 16.19 -23.75 -7.10
N ILE A 145 17.23 -23.10 -7.58
CA ILE A 145 18.30 -23.73 -8.34
C ILE A 145 19.44 -24.04 -7.40
N LYS A 146 19.79 -25.34 -7.29
CA LYS A 146 20.95 -25.76 -6.51
C LYS A 146 22.23 -25.55 -7.35
N PRO A 147 23.31 -25.05 -6.74
CA PRO A 147 24.62 -25.02 -7.40
C PRO A 147 25.09 -26.46 -7.64
N GLY A 148 25.40 -26.81 -8.89
CA GLY A 148 25.83 -28.16 -9.27
C GLY A 148 25.25 -28.71 -10.58
N GLY A 149 24.41 -27.94 -11.27
CA GLY A 149 23.79 -28.37 -12.53
C GLY A 149 22.55 -29.19 -12.25
N LEU A 150 21.41 -28.58 -12.53
CA LEU A 150 20.12 -29.25 -12.46
C LEU A 150 20.13 -30.45 -13.41
N GLU A 151 19.72 -31.62 -12.91
CA GLU A 151 18.95 -32.52 -13.76
C GLU A 151 17.76 -31.68 -14.28
N ARG A 152 17.84 -31.24 -15.54
CA ARG A 152 16.78 -30.49 -16.24
C ARG A 152 15.47 -31.29 -16.37
N ALA A 153 15.45 -32.53 -15.89
CA ALA A 153 14.30 -33.41 -15.88
C ALA A 153 13.26 -32.93 -14.85
N GLY A 154 12.16 -32.34 -15.32
CA GLY A 154 10.97 -32.09 -14.51
C GLY A 154 10.77 -30.66 -13.99
N LEU A 155 11.66 -29.71 -14.32
CA LEU A 155 11.43 -28.29 -14.03
C LEU A 155 10.50 -27.65 -15.08
N PRO A 156 9.61 -26.73 -14.66
CA PRO A 156 8.64 -26.13 -15.57
C PRO A 156 9.32 -25.13 -16.51
N THR A 157 8.94 -25.13 -17.79
CA THR A 157 9.51 -24.22 -18.81
C THR A 157 8.99 -22.79 -18.74
N VAL A 158 7.92 -22.57 -17.97
CA VAL A 158 7.34 -21.26 -17.63
C VAL A 158 7.00 -21.24 -16.14
N PRO A 159 6.98 -20.07 -15.47
CA PRO A 159 6.55 -20.01 -14.07
C PRO A 159 5.08 -20.43 -13.92
N SER A 160 4.70 -20.94 -12.75
CA SER A 160 3.30 -21.22 -12.44
C SER A 160 2.45 -19.94 -12.55
N ALA A 161 1.15 -20.08 -12.84
CA ALA A 161 0.26 -18.95 -13.08
C ALA A 161 0.27 -17.93 -11.92
N GLU A 162 0.32 -18.41 -10.67
CA GLU A 162 0.39 -17.57 -9.48
C GLU A 162 1.73 -16.83 -9.32
N VAL A 163 2.86 -17.47 -9.66
CA VAL A 163 4.18 -16.81 -9.66
C VAL A 163 4.23 -15.77 -10.78
N GLY A 164 3.72 -16.09 -11.96
CA GLY A 164 3.62 -15.16 -13.09
C GLY A 164 2.78 -13.92 -12.76
N GLU A 165 1.61 -14.10 -12.14
CA GLU A 165 0.78 -12.98 -11.70
C GLU A 165 1.42 -12.18 -10.57
N ALA A 166 2.05 -12.84 -9.60
CA ALA A 166 2.76 -12.14 -8.52
C ALA A 166 3.91 -11.29 -9.07
N LEU A 167 4.69 -11.81 -10.02
CA LEU A 167 5.74 -11.06 -10.74
C LEU A 167 5.13 -9.89 -11.52
N ARG A 168 4.04 -10.10 -12.25
CA ARG A 168 3.36 -9.02 -12.99
C ARG A 168 2.94 -7.89 -12.07
N VAL A 169 2.31 -8.18 -10.94
CA VAL A 169 1.85 -7.17 -9.98
C VAL A 169 3.03 -6.48 -9.28
N LEU A 170 3.98 -7.26 -8.76
CA LEU A 170 5.18 -6.75 -8.08
C LEU A 170 5.98 -5.79 -8.97
N LEU A 171 6.14 -6.15 -10.25
CA LEU A 171 7.02 -5.45 -11.17
C LEU A 171 6.33 -4.34 -11.97
N ARG A 172 4.99 -4.33 -12.08
CA ARG A 172 4.27 -3.34 -12.91
C ARG A 172 3.30 -2.44 -12.13
N SER A 173 2.73 -2.91 -11.02
CA SER A 173 1.66 -2.17 -10.33
C SER A 173 2.14 -1.33 -9.14
N ILE A 174 3.36 -1.56 -8.64
CA ILE A 174 3.86 -0.87 -7.45
C ILE A 174 4.64 0.37 -7.90
N PRO A 175 4.11 1.58 -7.70
CA PRO A 175 4.68 2.78 -8.29
C PRO A 175 6.00 3.15 -7.62
N ALA A 176 6.97 3.57 -8.44
CA ALA A 176 8.29 4.00 -7.98
C ALA A 176 8.27 5.32 -7.18
N THR A 177 7.11 5.97 -7.08
CA THR A 177 6.90 7.26 -6.41
C THR A 177 6.64 7.12 -4.90
N ALA A 178 6.78 5.92 -4.32
CA ALA A 178 6.72 5.76 -2.88
C ALA A 178 7.83 6.62 -2.22
N PRO A 179 7.56 7.29 -1.09
CA PRO A 179 8.55 8.18 -0.44
C PRO A 179 9.82 7.45 0.01
N SER A 180 9.76 6.13 0.21
CA SER A 180 10.91 5.25 0.51
C SER A 180 11.65 4.74 -0.75
N GLY A 181 11.22 5.14 -1.95
CA GLY A 181 11.67 4.55 -3.21
C GLY A 181 11.02 3.20 -3.51
N ARG A 182 11.39 2.59 -4.64
CA ARG A 182 10.90 1.26 -5.01
C ARG A 182 11.64 0.20 -4.18
N PRO A 183 10.94 -0.76 -3.56
CA PRO A 183 11.60 -1.83 -2.82
C PRO A 183 12.45 -2.69 -3.78
N ARG A 184 13.66 -3.03 -3.35
CA ARG A 184 14.53 -3.95 -4.09
C ARG A 184 13.84 -5.31 -4.21
N VAL A 185 13.75 -5.82 -5.43
CA VAL A 185 13.17 -7.13 -5.72
C VAL A 185 14.28 -8.17 -5.70
N ASP A 186 14.08 -9.25 -4.95
CA ASP A 186 15.01 -10.37 -4.87
C ASP A 186 14.39 -11.60 -5.56
N LEU A 187 15.03 -12.01 -6.65
CA LEU A 187 14.70 -13.19 -7.45
C LEU A 187 15.92 -14.10 -7.60
N SER A 188 16.89 -13.99 -6.68
CA SER A 188 18.15 -14.72 -6.72
C SER A 188 17.94 -16.24 -6.62
N GLY A 189 18.69 -16.97 -7.45
CA GLY A 189 18.69 -18.42 -7.50
C GLY A 189 17.34 -19.06 -7.87
N ARG A 190 16.41 -18.28 -8.44
CA ARG A 190 15.07 -18.78 -8.82
C ARG A 190 15.04 -19.36 -10.22
N HIS A 191 14.23 -20.40 -10.39
CA HIS A 191 13.85 -20.92 -11.69
C HIS A 191 12.68 -20.13 -12.27
N LEU A 192 12.98 -19.23 -13.21
CA LEU A 192 12.05 -18.33 -13.87
C LEU A 192 12.16 -18.42 -15.40
N ALA A 193 12.49 -19.61 -15.93
CA ALA A 193 12.51 -19.86 -17.37
C ALA A 193 11.18 -19.44 -18.00
N GLY A 194 11.22 -18.84 -19.18
CA GLY A 194 10.03 -18.41 -19.90
C GLY A 194 9.22 -17.32 -19.19
N ALA A 195 9.75 -16.69 -18.14
CA ALA A 195 9.03 -15.63 -17.44
C ALA A 195 8.71 -14.45 -18.36
N ARG A 196 7.49 -13.93 -18.21
CA ARG A 196 6.97 -12.80 -18.97
C ARG A 196 7.17 -11.52 -18.17
N LEU A 197 8.28 -10.84 -18.43
CA LEU A 197 8.73 -9.65 -17.72
C LEU A 197 8.67 -8.41 -18.61
N GLU A 198 7.83 -8.43 -19.65
CA GLU A 198 7.69 -7.34 -20.60
C GLU A 198 7.16 -6.08 -19.90
N ARG A 199 7.81 -4.93 -20.16
CA ARG A 199 7.46 -3.63 -19.56
C ARG A 199 7.47 -3.64 -18.02
N SER A 200 8.18 -4.58 -17.40
CA SER A 200 8.42 -4.62 -15.97
C SER A 200 9.46 -3.60 -15.55
N ASP A 201 9.38 -3.12 -14.31
CA ASP A 201 10.43 -2.30 -13.70
C ASP A 201 11.18 -3.14 -12.66
N LEU A 202 12.41 -3.47 -13.03
CA LEU A 202 13.37 -4.32 -12.35
C LEU A 202 14.63 -3.52 -11.96
N ARG A 203 14.50 -2.20 -11.81
CA ARG A 203 15.64 -1.37 -11.39
C ARG A 203 16.23 -1.89 -10.10
N SER A 204 17.55 -2.07 -10.10
CA SER A 204 18.30 -2.61 -8.97
C SER A 204 17.86 -3.99 -8.47
N ALA A 205 17.10 -4.77 -9.26
CA ALA A 205 16.66 -6.10 -8.85
C ALA A 205 17.85 -7.06 -8.71
N ASP A 206 17.76 -7.99 -7.77
CA ASP A 206 18.68 -9.11 -7.63
C ASP A 206 18.18 -10.29 -8.45
N LEU A 207 18.88 -10.60 -9.54
CA LEU A 207 18.63 -11.77 -10.39
C LEU A 207 19.86 -12.70 -10.38
N THR A 208 20.70 -12.59 -9.34
CA THR A 208 21.93 -13.38 -9.25
C THR A 208 21.62 -14.87 -9.25
N LYS A 209 22.31 -15.63 -10.10
CA LYS A 209 22.13 -17.08 -10.27
C LYS A 209 20.70 -17.50 -10.64
N ALA A 210 19.84 -16.58 -11.07
CA ALA A 210 18.51 -16.91 -11.56
C ALA A 210 18.60 -17.63 -12.92
N TYR A 211 17.66 -18.53 -13.18
CA TYR A 211 17.52 -19.16 -14.50
C TYR A 211 16.35 -18.51 -15.20
N LEU A 212 16.68 -17.74 -16.23
CA LEU A 212 15.77 -16.89 -16.97
C LEU A 212 15.71 -17.32 -18.44
N ALA A 213 16.13 -18.56 -18.73
CA ALA A 213 16.21 -19.05 -20.09
C ALA A 213 14.86 -18.89 -20.82
N GLY A 214 14.89 -18.30 -22.01
CA GLY A 214 13.68 -18.04 -22.82
C GLY A 214 12.72 -16.99 -22.24
N SER A 215 13.10 -16.25 -21.20
CA SER A 215 12.26 -15.17 -20.66
C SER A 215 12.23 -13.95 -21.58
N SER A 216 11.24 -13.07 -21.41
CA SER A 216 11.16 -11.82 -22.16
C SER A 216 11.22 -10.61 -21.24
N PHE A 217 12.23 -9.76 -21.46
CA PHE A 217 12.41 -8.44 -20.83
C PHE A 217 12.10 -7.31 -21.82
N ALA A 218 11.34 -7.58 -22.89
CA ALA A 218 11.01 -6.59 -23.90
C ALA A 218 10.35 -5.34 -23.27
N GLY A 219 11.00 -4.18 -23.41
CA GLY A 219 10.53 -2.91 -22.83
C GLY A 219 10.68 -2.79 -21.32
N ALA A 220 11.28 -3.78 -20.64
CA ALA A 220 11.54 -3.73 -19.20
C ALA A 220 12.61 -2.69 -18.86
N THR A 221 12.53 -2.10 -17.68
CA THR A 221 13.59 -1.23 -17.15
C THR A 221 14.46 -2.04 -16.20
N VAL A 222 15.72 -2.27 -16.57
CA VAL A 222 16.66 -3.16 -15.85
C VAL A 222 17.90 -2.41 -15.36
N ALA A 223 17.84 -1.08 -15.28
CA ALA A 223 18.97 -0.27 -14.83
C ALA A 223 19.43 -0.70 -13.43
N GLY A 224 20.71 -1.10 -13.32
CA GLY A 224 21.31 -1.55 -12.07
C GLY A 224 20.87 -2.94 -11.59
N ALA A 225 20.08 -3.68 -12.36
CA ALA A 225 19.77 -5.08 -12.05
C ALA A 225 21.05 -5.94 -12.09
N ASP A 226 21.15 -6.89 -11.17
CA ASP A 226 22.30 -7.79 -11.06
C ASP A 226 21.98 -9.16 -11.65
N PHE A 227 22.66 -9.52 -12.74
CA PHE A 227 22.52 -10.81 -13.41
C PHE A 227 23.72 -11.75 -13.16
N ALA A 228 24.54 -11.50 -12.14
CA ALA A 228 25.74 -12.30 -11.90
C ALA A 228 25.40 -13.78 -11.71
N GLY A 229 26.02 -14.64 -12.53
CA GLY A 229 25.79 -16.08 -12.57
C GLY A 229 24.42 -16.50 -13.10
N ALA A 230 23.59 -15.58 -13.62
CA ALA A 230 22.29 -15.91 -14.18
C ALA A 230 22.41 -16.64 -15.52
N ASP A 231 21.54 -17.61 -15.78
CA ASP A 231 21.40 -18.19 -17.11
C ASP A 231 20.36 -17.38 -17.89
N LEU A 232 20.83 -16.59 -18.85
CA LEU A 232 19.99 -15.75 -19.70
C LEU A 232 19.73 -16.41 -21.06
N SER A 233 20.07 -17.69 -21.28
CA SER A 233 20.03 -18.29 -22.62
C SER A 233 18.66 -18.11 -23.32
N GLY A 234 18.63 -17.61 -24.56
CA GLY A 234 17.39 -17.38 -25.29
C GLY A 234 16.52 -16.23 -24.76
N THR A 235 17.03 -15.41 -23.84
CA THR A 235 16.27 -14.27 -23.29
C THR A 235 16.15 -13.14 -24.29
N ASP A 236 14.99 -12.49 -24.34
CA ASP A 236 14.77 -11.29 -25.16
C ASP A 236 14.94 -10.00 -24.36
N PHE A 237 16.00 -9.25 -24.68
CA PHE A 237 16.31 -7.91 -24.18
C PHE A 237 16.21 -6.82 -25.25
N THR A 238 15.72 -7.11 -26.46
CA THR A 238 15.79 -6.21 -27.64
C THR A 238 15.37 -4.76 -27.37
N SER A 239 14.36 -4.57 -26.53
CA SER A 239 13.84 -3.24 -26.14
C SER A 239 14.02 -2.91 -24.65
N ALA A 240 14.89 -3.63 -23.94
CA ALA A 240 15.15 -3.38 -22.53
C ALA A 240 15.84 -2.02 -22.33
N LYS A 241 15.46 -1.30 -21.28
CA LYS A 241 15.94 0.04 -20.96
C LYS A 241 16.94 0.00 -19.82
N GLY A 242 18.05 0.71 -20.00
CA GLY A 242 19.11 0.80 -18.98
C GLY A 242 19.93 -0.48 -18.82
N LEU A 243 19.92 -1.36 -19.81
CA LEU A 243 20.79 -2.54 -19.86
C LEU A 243 22.20 -2.13 -20.31
N LEU A 244 23.22 -2.51 -19.54
CA LEU A 244 24.63 -2.23 -19.82
C LEU A 244 25.40 -3.53 -20.06
N ALA A 245 26.48 -3.47 -20.85
CA ALA A 245 27.36 -4.62 -21.09
C ALA A 245 27.90 -5.22 -19.78
N ALA A 246 28.31 -4.35 -18.83
CA ALA A 246 28.80 -4.76 -17.51
C ALA A 246 27.78 -5.57 -16.68
N GLN A 247 26.47 -5.42 -16.93
CA GLN A 247 25.45 -6.24 -16.27
C GLN A 247 25.37 -7.65 -16.85
N LEU A 248 25.78 -7.85 -18.11
CA LEU A 248 25.76 -9.13 -18.81
C LEU A 248 27.09 -9.90 -18.69
N GLU A 249 28.20 -9.19 -18.51
CA GLU A 249 29.54 -9.78 -18.30
C GLU A 249 29.55 -10.89 -17.24
N PRO A 250 29.01 -10.71 -16.02
CA PRO A 250 29.05 -11.75 -14.99
C PRO A 250 27.98 -12.82 -15.15
N ALA A 251 27.07 -12.75 -16.14
CA ALA A 251 26.06 -13.77 -16.37
C ALA A 251 26.70 -15.14 -16.65
N ALA A 252 26.05 -16.24 -16.30
CA ALA A 252 26.57 -17.58 -16.57
C ALA A 252 26.48 -17.95 -18.06
N SER A 253 25.37 -17.60 -18.71
CA SER A 253 25.15 -17.86 -20.14
C SER A 253 24.40 -16.71 -20.79
N LEU A 254 24.80 -16.37 -22.02
CA LEU A 254 24.13 -15.42 -22.90
C LEU A 254 23.71 -16.07 -24.22
N LYS A 255 23.85 -17.39 -24.35
CA LYS A 255 23.64 -18.10 -25.61
C LYS A 255 22.25 -17.82 -26.18
N ASP A 256 22.16 -17.52 -27.47
CA ASP A 256 20.90 -17.25 -28.18
C ASP A 256 20.07 -16.07 -27.62
N CYS A 257 20.66 -15.19 -26.79
CA CYS A 257 19.97 -13.98 -26.32
C CYS A 257 19.72 -12.99 -27.47
N ALA A 258 18.54 -12.37 -27.47
CA ALA A 258 18.27 -11.23 -28.33
C ALA A 258 18.61 -9.93 -27.59
N LEU A 259 19.67 -9.23 -27.99
CA LEU A 259 20.13 -8.01 -27.34
C LEU A 259 19.88 -6.75 -28.21
N PRO A 260 19.80 -5.55 -27.62
CA PRO A 260 19.83 -4.30 -28.36
C PRO A 260 21.07 -4.19 -29.26
N GLN A 261 20.92 -3.58 -30.44
CA GLN A 261 21.99 -3.45 -31.44
C GLN A 261 23.28 -2.83 -30.88
N ALA A 262 23.16 -1.87 -29.97
CA ALA A 262 24.30 -1.23 -29.31
C ALA A 262 25.17 -2.20 -28.48
N LEU A 263 24.56 -3.23 -27.88
CA LEU A 263 25.29 -4.26 -27.12
C LEU A 263 25.84 -5.36 -28.05
N MET A 264 25.17 -5.62 -29.17
CA MET A 264 25.66 -6.54 -30.20
C MET A 264 26.92 -6.01 -30.92
N ALA A 265 27.19 -4.71 -30.85
CA ALA A 265 28.45 -4.13 -31.33
C ALA A 265 29.67 -4.45 -30.45
N ASN A 266 29.47 -5.04 -29.26
CA ASN A 266 30.56 -5.49 -28.40
C ASN A 266 30.92 -6.95 -28.76
N ASP A 267 32.10 -7.15 -29.34
CA ASP A 267 32.58 -8.47 -29.79
C ASP A 267 32.57 -9.56 -28.72
N THR A 268 32.89 -9.21 -27.47
CA THR A 268 32.89 -10.17 -26.35
C THR A 268 31.48 -10.65 -26.06
N ILE A 269 30.51 -9.73 -26.04
CA ILE A 269 29.10 -10.07 -25.83
C ILE A 269 28.56 -10.85 -27.02
N ALA A 270 28.84 -10.42 -28.26
CA ALA A 270 28.37 -11.08 -29.47
C ALA A 270 28.85 -12.53 -29.57
N ARG A 271 30.14 -12.81 -29.27
CA ARG A 271 30.68 -14.18 -29.24
C ARG A 271 30.00 -15.06 -28.19
N ARG A 272 29.74 -14.51 -26.99
CA ARG A 272 29.01 -15.23 -25.94
C ARG A 272 27.56 -15.54 -26.32
N VAL A 273 26.90 -14.64 -27.06
CA VAL A 273 25.56 -14.88 -27.62
C VAL A 273 25.59 -15.98 -28.68
N ALA A 274 26.60 -16.01 -29.55
CA ALA A 274 26.80 -17.07 -30.54
C ALA A 274 27.17 -18.44 -29.92
N GLY A 275 27.51 -18.48 -28.62
CA GLY A 275 27.94 -19.69 -27.94
C GLY A 275 29.40 -20.06 -28.18
N GLU A 276 30.19 -19.15 -28.76
CA GLU A 276 31.62 -19.34 -28.98
C GLU A 276 32.37 -19.11 -27.65
N HIS A 277 32.95 -20.17 -27.09
CA HIS A 277 33.86 -20.05 -25.95
C HIS A 277 35.27 -19.76 -26.50
N GLY A 278 35.92 -18.73 -25.96
CA GLY A 278 37.31 -18.42 -26.29
C GLY A 278 38.19 -19.66 -26.09
N VAL A 279 38.92 -20.01 -27.15
CA VAL A 279 39.98 -21.02 -27.17
C VAL A 279 41.07 -20.67 -26.16
#